data_AF-A0A2V8MRF3-F1
#
_entry.id   AF-A0A2V8MRF3-F1
#
_cell.length_a   1.000
_cell.length_b   1.000
_cell.length_c   1.000
_cell.angle_alpha   90.00
_cell.angle_beta   90.00
_cell.angle_gamma   90.00
#
_symmetry.space_group_name_H-M   'P 1'
#
loop_
_entity.id
_entity.type
_entity.pdbx_description
1 polymer ?
#
loop_
_entity_poly.entity_id
_entity_poly.type
_entity_poly.pdbx_seq_one_letter_code
_entity_poly.pdbx_strand_id
1 'polypeptide(L)' 'RIEDYAKAIRQVGPPFCILSSDLGQPGNPLHPDGLAAFFEGLRKQGFSQAEIDLMAKTNPARALGLQ' A
#
# COMPACT_ATOMS: atom_id res chain seq x y z
N ARG A 1 8.47 -10.68 1.60
CA ARG A 1 7.77 -10.62 2.91
C ARG A 1 7.42 -9.16 3.20
N ILE A 2 6.64 -8.85 4.23
CA ILE A 2 6.20 -7.45 4.47
C ILE A 2 7.39 -6.51 4.75
N GLU A 3 8.46 -7.04 5.35
CA GLU A 3 9.69 -6.32 5.68
C GLU A 3 10.43 -5.85 4.42
N ASP A 4 10.37 -6.65 3.34
CA ASP A 4 11.03 -6.31 2.08
C ASP A 4 10.31 -5.15 1.39
N TYR A 5 8.97 -5.17 1.39
CA TYR A 5 8.17 -4.05 0.90
C TYR A 5 8.41 -2.79 1.74
N ALA A 6 8.45 -2.91 3.07
CA ALA A 6 8.73 -1.78 3.95
C ALA A 6 10.10 -1.14 3.69
N LYS A 7 11.13 -1.94 3.44
CA LYS A 7 12.46 -1.45 3.04
C LYS A 7 12.41 -0.73 1.69
N ALA A 8 11.78 -1.33 0.69
CA ALA A 8 11.66 -0.73 -0.64
C ALA A 8 10.90 0.60 -0.61
N ILE A 9 9.77 0.66 0.10
CA ILE A 9 8.98 1.90 0.27
C ILE A 9 9.81 2.98 0.97
N ARG A 10 10.60 2.65 2.00
CA ARG A 10 11.48 3.63 2.66
C ARG A 10 12.61 4.13 1.77
N GLN A 11 13.15 3.25 0.93
CA GLN A 11 14.22 3.62 -0.01
C GLN A 11 13.72 4.55 -1.11
N VAL A 12 12.50 4.32 -1.62
CA VAL A 12 11.88 5.15 -2.67
C VAL A 12 11.22 6.41 -2.09
N GLY A 13 10.62 6.28 -0.91
CA GLY A 13 9.85 7.31 -0.21
C GLY A 13 8.33 7.14 -0.43
N PRO A 14 7.50 7.18 0.65
CA PRO A 14 6.04 7.10 0.54
C PRO A 14 5.38 8.04 -0.49
N PRO A 15 5.85 9.30 -0.72
CA PRO A 15 5.26 10.17 -1.75
C PRO A 15 5.38 9.64 -3.19
N PHE A 16 6.22 8.64 -3.44
CA PHE A 16 6.48 8.08 -4.76
C PHE A 16 6.01 6.62 -4.90
N CYS A 17 5.21 6.12 -3.96
CA CYS A 17 4.69 4.76 -3.97
C CYS A 17 3.16 4.72 -4.07
N ILE A 18 2.62 3.73 -4.77
CA ILE A 18 1.19 3.38 -4.78
C ILE A 18 1.04 1.96 -4.23
N LEU A 19 0.07 1.75 -3.33
CA LEU A 19 -0.20 0.42 -2.78
C LEU A 19 -1.28 -0.30 -3.60
N SER A 20 -1.01 -1.55 -3.97
CA SER A 20 -1.97 -2.46 -4.59
C SER A 20 -1.72 -3.87 -4.06
N SER A 21 -2.78 -4.65 -3.85
CA SER A 21 -2.67 -6.03 -3.38
C SER A 21 -2.48 -7.05 -4.50
N ASP A 22 -2.92 -6.72 -5.73
CA ASP A 22 -3.00 -7.65 -6.87
C ASP A 22 -3.79 -8.96 -6.59
N LEU A 23 -4.59 -8.97 -5.51
CA LEU A 23 -5.44 -10.10 -5.13
C LEU A 23 -6.86 -9.99 -5.73
N GLY A 24 -7.65 -11.04 -5.56
CA GLY A 24 -8.99 -11.21 -6.15
C GLY A 24 -9.07 -12.26 -7.25
N GLN A 25 -7.95 -12.90 -7.59
CA GLN A 25 -7.92 -14.02 -8.53
C GLN A 25 -8.45 -15.33 -7.91
N PRO A 26 -8.95 -16.29 -8.71
CA PRO A 26 -9.40 -17.59 -8.18
C PRO A 26 -8.34 -18.27 -7.31
N GLY A 27 -8.72 -18.69 -6.10
CA GLY A 27 -7.83 -19.33 -5.13
C GLY A 27 -7.04 -18.37 -4.24
N ASN A 28 -7.13 -17.05 -4.46
CA ASN A 28 -6.55 -16.03 -3.59
C ASN A 28 -7.61 -15.35 -2.71
N PRO A 29 -7.20 -14.66 -1.62
CA PRO A 29 -8.10 -13.82 -0.84
C PRO A 29 -8.82 -12.78 -1.71
N LEU A 30 -9.95 -12.28 -1.21
CA LEU A 30 -10.65 -11.16 -1.84
C LEU A 30 -9.74 -9.94 -1.86
N HIS A 31 -9.89 -9.12 -2.92
CA HIS A 31 -9.09 -7.92 -3.10
C HIS A 31 -9.07 -6.99 -1.87
N PRO A 32 -10.22 -6.65 -1.24
CA PRO A 32 -10.24 -5.77 -0.07
C PRO A 32 -9.53 -6.38 1.14
N ASP A 33 -9.70 -7.68 1.38
CA ASP A 33 -9.08 -8.38 2.51
C ASP A 33 -7.55 -8.40 2.38
N GLY A 34 -7.05 -8.67 1.17
CA GLY A 34 -5.63 -8.61 0.86
C GLY A 34 -5.02 -7.23 1.10
N LEU A 35 -5.73 -6.18 0.67
CA LEU A 35 -5.28 -4.81 0.82
C LEU A 35 -5.28 -4.39 2.30
N ALA A 36 -6.31 -4.76 3.07
CA ALA A 36 -6.37 -4.52 4.51
C ALA A 36 -5.23 -5.23 5.27
N ALA A 37 -4.96 -6.49 4.93
CA ALA A 37 -3.84 -7.24 5.51
C ALA A 37 -2.48 -6.59 5.16
N PHE A 38 -2.34 -6.06 3.95
CA PHE A 38 -1.12 -5.35 3.54
C PHE A 38 -0.91 -4.06 4.34
N PHE A 39 -1.98 -3.28 4.55
CA PHE A 39 -1.92 -2.06 5.38
C PHE A 39 -1.55 -2.37 6.82
N GLU A 40 -2.17 -3.38 7.43
CA GLU A 40 -1.82 -3.83 8.79
C GLU A 40 -0.37 -4.30 8.88
N GLY A 41 0.12 -5.00 7.85
CA GLY A 41 1.51 -5.37 7.73
C GLY A 41 2.45 -4.16 7.73
N LEU A 42 2.15 -3.13 6.94
CA LEU A 42 2.95 -1.90 6.90
C LEU A 42 2.88 -1.12 8.22
N ARG A 43 1.72 -1.06 8.89
CA ARG A 43 1.61 -0.45 10.23
C ARG A 43 2.52 -1.12 11.24
N LYS A 44 2.59 -2.46 11.24
CA LYS A 44 3.51 -3.23 12.10
C LYS A 44 4.98 -2.96 11.79
N GLN A 45 5.30 -2.53 10.57
CA GLN A 45 6.64 -2.09 10.19
C GLN A 45 6.93 -0.63 10.56
N GLY A 46 5.98 0.10 11.15
CA GLY A 46 6.15 1.47 11.64
C GLY A 46 5.70 2.56 10.66
N PHE A 47 4.97 2.23 9.60
CA PHE A 47 4.31 3.24 8.76
C PHE A 47 3.10 3.83 9.50
N SER A 48 2.97 5.15 9.45
CA SER A 48 1.83 5.88 9.98
C SER A 48 0.58 5.69 9.11
N GLN A 49 -0.59 5.97 9.69
CA GLN A 49 -1.84 5.99 8.92
C GLN A 49 -1.77 7.01 7.78
N ALA A 50 -1.16 8.18 8.02
CA ALA A 50 -1.04 9.24 7.03
C ALA A 50 -0.16 8.81 5.84
N GLU A 51 0.92 8.07 6.06
CA GLU A 51 1.74 7.51 4.99
C GLU A 51 0.99 6.45 4.18
N ILE A 52 0.19 5.61 4.84
CA ILE A 52 -0.65 4.62 4.15
C ILE A 52 -1.72 5.33 3.32
N ASP A 53 -2.40 6.34 3.88
CA ASP A 53 -3.41 7.12 3.15
C ASP A 53 -2.79 7.86 1.96
N LEU A 54 -1.58 8.42 2.14
CA LEU A 54 -0.82 9.05 1.06
C LEU A 54 -0.61 8.05 -0.10
N MET A 55 -0.10 6.85 0.20
CA MET A 55 0.21 5.86 -0.84
C MET A 55 -1.02 5.16 -1.42
N ALA A 56 -2.09 5.00 -0.64
CA ALA A 56 -3.29 4.25 -1.05
C ALA A 56 -4.40 5.13 -1.67
N LYS A 57 -4.40 6.45 -1.38
CA LYS A 57 -5.48 7.36 -1.80
C LYS A 57 -4.92 8.56 -2.56
N THR A 58 -3.99 9.30 -1.95
CA THR A 58 -3.54 10.58 -2.49
C THR A 58 -2.65 10.42 -3.73
N ASN A 59 -1.63 9.56 -3.68
CA ASN A 59 -0.72 9.30 -4.78
C ASN A 59 -1.43 8.75 -6.03
N PRO A 60 -2.30 7.72 -5.94
CA PRO A 60 -3.03 7.25 -7.12
C PRO A 60 -4.01 8.31 -7.65
N ALA A 61 -4.69 9.08 -6.79
CA ALA A 61 -5.54 10.18 -7.25
C ALA A 61 -4.74 11.24 -8.03
N ARG A 62 -3.53 11.59 -7.57
CA ARG A 62 -2.63 12.50 -8.29
C ARG A 62 -2.20 11.92 -9.64
N ALA A 63 -1.79 10.66 -9.66
CA ALA A 63 -1.34 9.99 -10.88
C ALA A 63 -2.44 9.92 -11.96
N LEU A 64 -3.69 9.86 -11.52
CA LEU A 64 -4.88 9.83 -12.39
C LEU A 64 -5.46 11.23 -12.68
N GLY A 65 -4.91 12.31 -12.12
CA GLY A 65 -5.43 13.67 -12.31
C GLY A 65 -6.79 13.92 -11.64
N LEU A 66 -7.09 13.24 -10.53
CA LEU A 66 -8.37 13.29 -9.81
C LEU A 66 -8.33 14.15 -8.54
N GLN A 67 -7.33 15.03 -8.41
CA GLN A 67 -7.14 15.94 -7.25
C GLN A 67 -7.72 17.32 -7.49
#